data_AF-A0A1I8CXZ7-F1
#
_entry.id   AF-A0A1I8CXZ7-F1
#
_cell.length_a   1.000
_cell.length_b   1.000
_cell.length_c   1.000
_cell.angle_alpha   90.00
_cell.angle_beta   90.00
_cell.angle_gamma   90.00
#
_symmetry.space_group_name_H-M   'P 1'
#
loop_
_entity.id
_entity.type
_entity.pdbx_description
1 polymer ?
#
loop_
_entity_poly.entity_id
_entity_poly.type
_entity_poly.pdbx_seq_one_letter_code
_entity_poly.pdbx_strand_id
1 'polypeptide(L)'
;MQKKSRVSFSNNKFAVSSGSIKKELARLNGQVCKTNEEKVILLKKRDDLIRKLLELKEKDGNLNSLKTVGLCTSFCSDLEFYERQIQNIVSRYEKDGLSNASRNLFVKEYRRPAAGDSTNLPYYIRTEDTLFGATYYLMSSVKEEETKQAYWYNFMWNRTRAIRKEIFEQELVSEKAVIMVEAISRFHIYCRYKLRKLKISEFDQKLNDQGIVECFGSLKRIYRSLGNKTVQYQLNEAEFMSYSLLLQLSNIPAILQSFSIDPDSLTRGKSLKKLPQLLKFISAYANQNYVLIFDYLKDKTTFLEMCLCHRYLHSLRKDALSIIAKAYKGTKLELNFIGEILKVDKLCDIIKLAEESGFQCIGNSMKHTAYSKESNIQIEDDWIDTKQDGDFSAVVLGKNFIVEDGYDNKKSTFTSAGTYIQDEEIEKYLNCL
;
A
#
# COMPACT_ATOMS: atom_id res chain seq x y z
N MET A 1 -61.00 49.09 -24.25
CA MET A 1 -60.65 48.32 -23.02
C MET A 1 -60.38 46.88 -23.46
N GLN A 2 -59.25 46.20 -23.28
CA GLN A 2 -57.95 46.43 -22.64
C GLN A 2 -56.89 45.69 -23.49
N LYS A 3 -55.77 46.35 -23.81
CA LYS A 3 -54.54 45.67 -24.25
C LYS A 3 -53.97 44.92 -23.05
N LYS A 4 -53.96 43.58 -23.08
CA LYS A 4 -53.21 42.78 -22.09
C LYS A 4 -51.73 42.80 -22.47
N SER A 5 -50.97 43.61 -21.75
CA SER A 5 -49.52 43.62 -21.71
C SER A 5 -48.98 42.25 -21.25
N ARG A 6 -48.20 41.58 -22.10
CA ARG A 6 -47.31 40.49 -21.67
C ARG A 6 -46.22 41.09 -20.79
N VAL A 7 -46.31 40.85 -19.49
CA VAL A 7 -45.21 41.10 -18.56
C VAL A 7 -44.18 39.99 -18.79
N SER A 8 -43.08 40.32 -19.47
CA SER A 8 -41.89 39.49 -19.50
C SER A 8 -41.25 39.50 -18.12
N PHE A 9 -41.35 38.39 -17.38
CA PHE A 9 -40.51 38.17 -16.21
C PHE A 9 -39.06 38.03 -16.67
N SER A 10 -38.30 39.11 -16.61
CA SER A 10 -36.85 39.08 -16.67
C SER A 10 -36.34 38.39 -15.40
N ASN A 11 -36.03 37.10 -15.51
CA ASN A 11 -35.19 36.42 -14.52
C ASN A 11 -33.78 37.02 -14.60
N ASN A 12 -33.57 38.15 -13.91
CA ASN A 12 -32.24 38.66 -13.58
C ASN A 12 -31.60 37.70 -12.56
N LYS A 13 -31.11 36.55 -13.04
CA LYS A 13 -29.99 35.89 -12.38
C LYS A 13 -28.79 36.79 -12.64
N PHE A 14 -28.39 37.59 -11.64
CA PHE A 14 -27.12 38.31 -11.68
C PHE A 14 -26.04 37.31 -12.08
N ALA A 15 -25.50 37.43 -13.29
CA ALA A 15 -24.40 36.60 -13.73
C ALA A 15 -23.21 36.93 -12.83
N VAL A 16 -22.88 36.02 -11.92
CA VAL A 16 -21.74 36.19 -11.01
C VAL A 16 -20.49 36.22 -11.87
N SER A 17 -19.85 37.38 -11.98
CA SER A 17 -18.63 37.54 -12.78
C SER A 17 -17.42 36.95 -12.05
N SER A 18 -16.45 36.42 -12.80
CA SER A 18 -15.17 35.94 -12.27
C SER A 18 -14.49 36.98 -11.36
N GLY A 19 -14.53 38.26 -11.75
CA GLY A 19 -14.00 39.37 -10.94
C GLY A 19 -14.71 39.57 -9.59
N SER A 20 -16.01 39.27 -9.49
CA SER A 20 -16.73 39.32 -8.21
C SER A 20 -16.28 38.20 -7.26
N ILE A 21 -16.05 36.99 -7.80
CA ILE A 21 -15.62 35.84 -6.99
C ILE A 21 -14.19 36.02 -6.50
N LYS A 22 -13.28 36.51 -7.35
CA LYS A 22 -11.89 36.83 -6.94
C LYS A 22 -11.85 37.87 -5.82
N LYS A 23 -12.72 38.89 -5.86
CA LYS A 23 -12.86 39.86 -4.75
C LYS A 23 -13.36 39.21 -3.46
N GLU A 24 -14.28 38.25 -3.54
CA GLU A 24 -14.78 37.55 -2.35
C GLU A 24 -13.71 36.63 -1.75
N LEU A 25 -12.93 35.94 -2.58
CA LEU A 25 -11.77 35.16 -2.13
C LEU A 25 -10.75 36.05 -1.41
N ALA A 26 -10.41 37.21 -1.97
CA ALA A 26 -9.49 38.15 -1.34
C ALA A 26 -9.98 38.65 0.03
N ARG A 27 -11.31 38.72 0.26
CA ARG A 27 -11.90 39.10 1.55
C ARG A 27 -11.79 38.00 2.62
N LEU A 28 -11.52 36.76 2.25
CA LEU A 28 -11.30 35.69 3.23
C LEU A 28 -9.94 35.85 3.92
N ASN A 29 -8.93 36.32 3.19
CA ASN A 29 -7.59 36.55 3.74
C ASN A 29 -7.63 37.55 4.90
N GLY A 30 -6.97 37.21 6.02
CA GLY A 30 -6.96 38.04 7.22
C GLY A 30 -8.17 37.85 8.16
N GLN A 31 -9.17 37.04 7.81
CA GLN A 31 -10.27 36.74 8.73
C GLN A 31 -9.78 35.91 9.93
N VAL A 32 -10.29 36.20 11.12
CA VAL A 32 -9.92 35.51 12.35
C VAL A 32 -10.97 34.46 12.69
N CYS A 33 -10.54 33.21 12.84
CA CYS A 33 -11.35 32.08 13.28
C CYS A 33 -10.83 31.57 14.63
N LYS A 34 -11.67 31.62 15.66
CA LYS A 34 -11.35 31.21 17.03
C LYS A 34 -11.53 29.71 17.26
N THR A 35 -12.46 29.08 16.54
CA THR A 35 -12.79 27.65 16.69
C THR A 35 -12.44 26.85 15.45
N ASN A 36 -12.32 25.53 15.58
CA ASN A 36 -12.09 24.65 14.43
C ASN A 36 -13.29 24.64 13.48
N GLU A 37 -14.50 24.80 14.01
CA GLU A 37 -15.75 24.91 13.25
C GLU A 37 -15.73 26.14 12.34
N GLU A 38 -15.34 27.30 12.87
CA GLU A 38 -15.19 28.53 12.08
C GLU A 38 -14.14 28.36 10.97
N LYS A 39 -13.02 27.71 11.26
CA LYS A 39 -11.98 27.41 10.27
C LYS A 39 -12.51 26.51 9.14
N VAL A 40 -13.23 25.45 9.48
CA VAL A 40 -13.83 24.54 8.48
C VAL A 40 -14.87 25.27 7.62
N ILE A 41 -15.70 26.12 8.22
CA ILE A 41 -16.69 26.93 7.47
C ILE A 41 -15.98 27.86 6.48
N LEU A 42 -14.92 28.55 6.92
CA LEU A 42 -14.15 29.43 6.06
C LEU A 42 -13.51 28.67 4.89
N LEU A 43 -12.86 27.52 5.16
CA LEU A 43 -12.23 26.71 4.13
C LEU A 43 -13.25 26.16 3.12
N LYS A 44 -14.43 25.70 3.57
CA LYS A 44 -15.51 25.27 2.68
C LYS A 44 -16.02 26.42 1.81
N LYS A 45 -16.19 27.62 2.40
CA LYS A 45 -16.58 28.81 1.64
C LYS A 45 -15.54 29.15 0.57
N ARG A 46 -14.25 29.08 0.89
CA ARG A 46 -13.18 29.25 -0.09
C ARG A 46 -13.32 28.25 -1.24
N ASP A 47 -13.47 26.97 -0.91
CA ASP A 47 -13.56 25.90 -1.91
C ASP A 47 -14.77 26.09 -2.83
N ASP A 48 -15.92 26.48 -2.29
CA ASP A 48 -17.14 26.78 -3.08
C ASP A 48 -16.91 27.92 -4.07
N LEU A 49 -16.19 28.98 -3.66
CA LEU A 49 -15.83 30.08 -4.55
C LEU A 49 -14.87 29.64 -5.65
N ILE A 50 -13.88 28.80 -5.33
CA ILE A 50 -12.93 28.27 -6.31
C ILE A 50 -13.62 27.35 -7.31
N ARG A 51 -14.52 26.47 -6.85
CA ARG A 51 -15.32 25.62 -7.75
C ARG A 51 -16.17 26.43 -8.71
N LYS A 52 -16.81 27.51 -8.24
CA LYS A 52 -17.54 28.44 -9.12
C LYS A 52 -16.64 29.10 -10.17
N LEU A 53 -15.40 29.46 -9.82
CA LEU A 53 -14.43 29.97 -10.81
C LEU A 53 -14.08 28.93 -11.87
N LEU A 54 -13.89 27.67 -11.47
CA LEU A 54 -13.62 26.57 -12.38
C LEU A 54 -14.80 26.32 -13.33
N GLU A 55 -16.02 26.27 -12.81
CA GLU A 55 -17.24 26.11 -13.62
C GLU A 55 -17.43 27.22 -14.66
N LEU A 56 -17.05 28.47 -14.33
CA LEU A 56 -17.07 29.58 -15.29
C LEU A 56 -16.03 29.35 -16.39
N LYS A 57 -14.82 28.93 -16.02
CA LYS A 57 -13.73 28.67 -16.97
C LYS A 57 -13.99 27.49 -17.90
N GLU A 58 -14.65 26.45 -17.41
CA GLU A 58 -15.09 25.30 -18.21
C GLU A 58 -16.11 25.72 -19.27
N LYS A 59 -17.07 26.59 -18.92
CA LYS A 59 -18.06 27.13 -19.85
C LYS A 59 -17.45 28.00 -20.95
N ASP A 60 -16.32 28.65 -20.66
CA ASP A 60 -15.58 29.46 -21.63
C ASP A 60 -14.75 28.59 -22.62
N GLY A 61 -14.84 27.26 -22.55
CA GLY A 61 -14.16 26.33 -23.48
C GLY A 61 -12.65 26.28 -23.31
N ASN A 62 -12.11 26.89 -22.24
CA ASN A 62 -10.68 27.10 -22.03
C ASN A 62 -10.01 26.05 -21.13
N LEU A 63 -10.76 25.02 -20.72
CA LEU A 63 -10.22 23.90 -19.95
C LEU A 63 -9.91 22.73 -20.88
N ASN A 64 -8.83 22.84 -21.68
CA ASN A 64 -8.17 21.62 -22.15
C ASN A 64 -7.84 20.81 -20.90
N SER A 65 -8.27 19.54 -20.85
CA SER A 65 -8.19 18.64 -19.69
C SER A 65 -6.87 18.82 -18.93
N LEU A 66 -6.87 19.68 -17.91
CA LEU A 66 -5.69 19.93 -17.11
C LEU A 66 -5.38 18.60 -16.43
N LYS A 67 -4.21 18.04 -16.74
CA LYS A 67 -3.70 16.87 -16.03
C LYS A 67 -3.82 17.16 -14.54
N THR A 68 -4.40 16.24 -13.77
CA THR A 68 -4.55 16.42 -12.33
C THR A 68 -3.16 16.53 -11.71
N VAL A 69 -2.81 17.71 -11.19
CA VAL A 69 -1.56 17.97 -10.49
C VAL A 69 -1.89 18.35 -9.06
N GLY A 70 -1.28 17.67 -8.09
CA GLY A 70 -1.43 17.99 -6.68
C GLY A 70 -0.60 19.19 -6.28
N LEU A 71 -1.17 20.04 -5.42
CA LEU A 71 -0.54 21.26 -4.88
C LEU A 71 -0.41 21.24 -3.36
N CYS A 72 -0.91 20.21 -2.67
CA CYS A 72 -0.81 20.14 -1.21
C CYS A 72 0.63 19.80 -0.80
N THR A 73 1.29 20.71 -0.09
CA THR A 73 2.67 20.55 0.42
C THR A 73 2.73 20.01 1.86
N SER A 74 1.60 19.53 2.39
CA SER A 74 1.50 18.91 3.72
C SER A 74 0.95 17.49 3.61
N PHE A 75 1.30 16.60 4.53
CA PHE A 75 0.84 15.21 4.52
C PHE A 75 -0.68 15.10 4.69
N CYS A 76 -1.32 16.14 5.24
CA CYS A 76 -2.76 16.27 5.38
C CYS A 76 -3.18 17.74 5.21
N SER A 77 -4.28 17.98 4.50
CA SER A 77 -4.81 19.33 4.29
C SER A 77 -5.38 19.94 5.59
N ASP A 78 -5.41 21.27 5.69
CA ASP A 78 -6.04 21.94 6.84
C ASP A 78 -7.51 21.56 7.02
N LEU A 79 -8.27 21.48 5.93
CA LEU A 79 -9.69 21.14 5.99
C LEU A 79 -9.87 19.77 6.64
N GLU A 80 -9.16 18.77 6.14
CA GLU A 80 -9.23 17.42 6.68
C GLU A 80 -8.73 17.33 8.13
N PHE A 81 -7.66 18.06 8.47
CA PHE A 81 -7.14 18.14 9.83
C PHE A 81 -8.22 18.63 10.81
N TYR A 82 -8.85 19.77 10.53
CA TYR A 82 -9.87 20.34 11.41
C TYR A 82 -11.16 19.52 11.40
N GLU A 83 -11.60 18.98 10.25
CA GLU A 83 -12.77 18.11 10.18
C GLU A 83 -12.62 16.87 11.07
N ARG A 84 -11.46 16.21 11.02
CA ARG A 84 -11.21 15.00 11.84
C ARG A 84 -11.17 15.30 13.34
N GLN A 85 -10.72 16.50 13.73
CA GLN A 85 -10.79 16.94 15.12
C GLN A 85 -12.24 17.16 15.58
N ILE A 86 -13.06 17.87 14.78
CA ILE A 86 -14.47 18.14 15.10
C ILE A 86 -15.27 16.83 15.19
N GLN A 87 -15.00 15.89 14.28
CA GLN A 87 -15.66 14.59 14.25
C GLN A 87 -15.12 13.60 15.30
N ASN A 88 -14.07 13.97 16.04
CA ASN A 88 -13.38 13.13 17.01
C ASN A 88 -12.92 11.77 16.43
N ILE A 89 -12.43 11.77 15.20
CA ILE A 89 -11.92 10.58 14.49
C ILE A 89 -10.40 10.65 14.25
N VAL A 90 -9.68 11.38 15.10
CA VAL A 90 -8.21 11.50 15.04
C VAL A 90 -7.56 10.18 15.48
N SER A 91 -6.73 9.59 14.61
CA SER A 91 -6.00 8.37 14.92
C SER A 91 -5.04 8.60 16.09
N ARG A 92 -4.80 7.55 16.87
CA ARG A 92 -3.79 7.58 17.94
C ARG A 92 -2.37 7.86 17.43
N TYR A 93 -2.08 7.47 16.19
CA TYR A 93 -0.80 7.74 15.52
C TYR A 93 -0.67 9.18 15.02
N GLU A 94 -1.72 9.98 15.18
CA GLU A 94 -1.80 11.38 14.78
C GLU A 94 -1.88 12.31 16.01
N LYS A 95 -1.67 11.76 17.20
CA LYS A 95 -1.67 12.46 18.48
C LYS A 95 -0.27 12.53 19.07
N ASP A 96 0.04 13.62 19.76
CA ASP A 96 1.29 13.77 20.51
C ASP A 96 1.29 12.93 21.80
N GLY A 97 2.39 13.02 22.56
CA GLY A 97 2.53 12.32 23.84
C GLY A 97 1.50 12.72 24.91
N LEU A 98 0.80 13.84 24.72
CA LEU A 98 -0.27 14.33 25.59
C LEU A 98 -1.67 13.99 25.03
N SER A 99 -1.75 13.13 24.01
CA SER A 99 -2.99 12.73 23.32
C SER A 99 -3.71 13.87 22.59
N ASN A 100 -3.03 14.99 22.32
CA ASN A 100 -3.58 16.09 21.52
C ASN A 100 -3.29 15.84 20.03
N ALA A 101 -4.22 16.27 19.16
CA ALA A 101 -4.02 16.20 17.71
C ALA A 101 -2.78 17.01 17.30
N SER A 102 -1.82 16.36 16.65
CA SER A 102 -0.56 16.99 16.26
C SER A 102 -0.43 17.03 14.74
N ARG A 103 -0.48 18.24 14.16
CA ARG A 103 -0.41 18.44 12.70
C ARG A 103 0.73 17.69 12.03
N ASN A 104 1.89 17.61 12.69
CA ASN A 104 3.10 16.93 12.17
C ASN A 104 2.92 15.43 11.96
N LEU A 105 1.97 14.82 12.67
CA LEU A 105 1.72 13.39 12.64
C LEU A 105 0.57 13.02 11.72
N PHE A 106 -0.26 13.99 11.30
CA PHE A 106 -1.39 13.75 10.44
C PHE A 106 -0.94 13.36 9.04
N VAL A 107 -1.57 12.30 8.52
CA VAL A 107 -1.44 11.89 7.13
C VAL A 107 -2.85 11.76 6.56
N LYS A 108 -3.03 12.20 5.31
CA LYS A 108 -4.30 12.16 4.61
C LYS A 108 -4.90 10.74 4.61
N GLU A 109 -6.15 10.65 5.03
CA GLU A 109 -6.92 9.41 5.05
C GLU A 109 -7.47 9.06 3.65
N TYR A 110 -7.54 7.76 3.37
CA TYR A 110 -8.25 7.29 2.19
C TYR A 110 -9.76 7.50 2.38
N ARG A 111 -10.33 8.40 1.57
CA ARG A 111 -11.78 8.57 1.40
C ARG A 111 -12.23 7.88 0.11
N ARG A 112 -13.27 7.06 0.19
CA ARG A 112 -13.92 6.48 -1.00
C ARG A 112 -14.59 7.61 -1.77
N PRO A 113 -14.46 7.69 -3.11
CA PRO A 113 -15.22 8.65 -3.90
C PRO A 113 -16.72 8.42 -3.69
N ALA A 114 -17.46 9.45 -3.27
CA ALA A 114 -18.91 9.41 -3.24
C ALA A 114 -19.50 9.77 -4.62
N ALA A 115 -20.72 9.31 -4.91
CA ALA A 115 -21.41 9.69 -6.12
C ALA A 115 -21.68 11.21 -6.11
N GLY A 116 -21.18 11.92 -7.12
CA GLY A 116 -21.30 13.37 -7.20
C GLY A 116 -20.20 14.17 -6.49
N ASP A 117 -19.17 13.50 -5.94
CA ASP A 117 -17.96 14.20 -5.51
C ASP A 117 -17.32 14.88 -6.73
N SER A 118 -17.50 16.20 -6.81
CA SER A 118 -16.77 17.06 -7.74
C SER A 118 -15.27 16.79 -7.66
N THR A 119 -14.56 16.92 -8.79
CA THR A 119 -13.11 16.73 -8.92
C THR A 119 -12.38 17.28 -7.68
N ASN A 120 -11.47 16.47 -7.12
CA ASN A 120 -10.66 16.92 -5.98
C ASN A 120 -9.92 18.18 -6.40
N LEU A 121 -10.05 19.24 -5.59
CA LEU A 121 -9.31 20.46 -5.83
C LEU A 121 -7.80 20.16 -5.75
N PRO A 122 -6.96 20.73 -6.62
CA PRO A 122 -5.52 20.43 -6.68
C PRO A 122 -4.80 20.51 -5.32
N TYR A 123 -5.14 21.49 -4.49
CA TYR A 123 -4.58 21.67 -3.14
C TYR A 123 -5.11 20.69 -2.08
N TYR A 124 -5.97 19.76 -2.46
CA TYR A 124 -6.29 18.57 -1.66
C TYR A 124 -5.55 17.33 -2.12
N ILE A 125 -4.83 17.38 -3.23
CA ILE A 125 -3.97 16.30 -3.70
C ILE A 125 -2.53 16.66 -3.37
N ARG A 126 -1.81 15.75 -2.72
CA ARG A 126 -0.40 15.97 -2.35
C ARG A 126 0.51 16.04 -3.57
N THR A 127 1.48 16.96 -3.54
CA THR A 127 2.58 16.97 -4.52
C THR A 127 3.36 15.67 -4.46
N GLU A 128 4.08 15.31 -5.52
CA GLU A 128 4.91 14.11 -5.53
C GLU A 128 5.94 14.09 -4.38
N ASP A 129 6.58 15.22 -4.09
CA ASP A 129 7.52 15.36 -2.97
C ASP A 129 6.84 15.10 -1.62
N THR A 130 5.63 15.62 -1.45
CA THR A 130 4.85 15.44 -0.22
C THR A 130 4.38 14.00 -0.07
N LEU A 131 4.00 13.33 -1.16
CA LEU A 131 3.69 11.90 -1.16
C LEU A 131 4.93 11.07 -0.78
N PHE A 132 6.09 11.42 -1.30
CA PHE A 132 7.35 10.72 -1.01
C PHE A 132 7.73 10.87 0.47
N GLY A 133 7.71 12.10 1.00
CA GLY A 133 7.93 12.37 2.42
C GLY A 133 6.91 11.68 3.32
N ALA A 134 5.63 11.68 2.94
CA ALA A 134 4.59 10.99 3.71
C ALA A 134 4.81 9.47 3.74
N THR A 135 5.21 8.88 2.60
CA THR A 135 5.54 7.45 2.52
C THR A 135 6.72 7.12 3.44
N TYR A 136 7.78 7.93 3.40
CA TYR A 136 8.92 7.76 4.29
C TYR A 136 8.52 7.84 5.76
N TYR A 137 7.77 8.88 6.14
CA TYR A 137 7.31 9.07 7.52
C TYR A 137 6.52 7.86 8.01
N LEU A 138 5.56 7.37 7.22
CA LEU A 138 4.78 6.17 7.56
C LEU A 138 5.70 4.97 7.82
N MET A 139 6.66 4.70 6.93
CA MET A 139 7.50 3.50 7.01
C MET A 139 8.62 3.59 8.07
N SER A 140 9.13 4.78 8.35
CA SER A 140 10.26 5.00 9.27
C SER A 140 9.82 5.30 10.70
N SER A 141 8.75 6.10 10.85
CA SER A 141 8.41 6.77 12.10
C SER A 141 7.17 6.20 12.77
N VAL A 142 6.21 5.65 12.01
CA VAL A 142 5.00 5.05 12.58
C VAL A 142 5.29 3.62 13.03
N LYS A 143 5.68 3.47 14.29
CA LYS A 143 6.11 2.19 14.86
C LYS A 143 4.94 1.25 15.13
N GLU A 144 5.19 -0.03 14.90
CA GLU A 144 4.32 -1.13 15.29
C GLU A 144 4.31 -1.27 16.82
N GLU A 145 3.13 -1.40 17.41
CA GLU A 145 2.96 -1.75 18.83
C GLU A 145 2.53 -3.22 18.91
N GLU A 146 3.31 -4.07 19.57
CA GLU A 146 3.09 -5.53 19.64
C GLU A 146 1.69 -5.91 20.15
N THR A 147 1.15 -5.15 21.10
CA THR A 147 -0.20 -5.39 21.65
C THR A 147 -1.34 -4.82 20.78
N LYS A 148 -1.02 -4.05 19.73
CA LYS A 148 -1.97 -3.27 18.93
C LYS A 148 -1.65 -3.31 17.43
N GLN A 149 -1.10 -4.42 16.96
CA GLN A 149 -0.70 -4.63 15.57
C GLN A 149 -1.85 -4.36 14.58
N ALA A 150 -3.08 -4.75 14.92
CA ALA A 150 -4.26 -4.52 14.09
C ALA A 150 -4.55 -3.02 13.89
N TYR A 151 -4.42 -2.20 14.94
CA TYR A 151 -4.61 -0.74 14.84
C TYR A 151 -3.53 -0.09 13.99
N TRP A 152 -2.27 -0.51 14.18
CA TRP A 152 -1.14 -0.04 13.39
C TRP A 152 -1.33 -0.39 11.91
N TYR A 153 -1.65 -1.65 11.61
CA TYR A 153 -1.90 -2.10 10.24
C TYR A 153 -3.05 -1.31 9.58
N ASN A 154 -4.19 -1.17 10.26
CA ASN A 154 -5.34 -0.46 9.70
C ASN A 154 -5.02 1.01 9.39
N PHE A 155 -4.25 1.68 10.26
CA PHE A 155 -3.77 3.02 10.00
C PHE A 155 -2.84 3.06 8.78
N MET A 156 -1.79 2.23 8.77
CA MET A 156 -0.81 2.18 7.69
C MET A 156 -1.45 1.83 6.35
N TRP A 157 -2.30 0.80 6.31
CA TRP A 157 -3.05 0.37 5.14
C TRP A 157 -3.93 1.50 4.58
N ASN A 158 -4.64 2.23 5.44
CA ASN A 158 -5.48 3.34 5.02
C ASN A 158 -4.65 4.49 4.42
N ARG A 159 -3.59 4.93 5.11
CA ARG A 159 -2.77 6.07 4.66
C ARG A 159 -1.98 5.74 3.39
N THR A 160 -1.42 4.53 3.30
CA THR A 160 -0.73 4.07 2.08
C THR A 160 -1.68 3.89 0.90
N ARG A 161 -2.94 3.47 1.14
CA ARG A 161 -3.98 3.43 0.09
C ARG A 161 -4.34 4.84 -0.42
N ALA A 162 -4.37 5.85 0.46
CA ALA A 162 -4.55 7.25 0.05
C ALA A 162 -3.41 7.73 -0.85
N ILE A 163 -2.15 7.43 -0.48
CA ILE A 163 -0.96 7.74 -1.28
C ILE A 163 -1.05 7.08 -2.66
N ARG A 164 -1.34 5.77 -2.73
CA ARG A 164 -1.50 5.05 -4.01
C ARG A 164 -2.62 5.63 -4.88
N LYS A 165 -3.74 6.03 -4.28
CA LYS A 165 -4.83 6.71 -4.99
C LYS A 165 -4.33 8.01 -5.63
N GLU A 166 -3.58 8.82 -4.90
CA GLU A 166 -3.07 10.10 -5.40
C GLU A 166 -1.97 9.94 -6.46
N ILE A 167 -1.14 8.90 -6.35
CA ILE A 167 -0.17 8.51 -7.41
C ILE A 167 -0.91 8.16 -8.71
N PHE A 168 -2.02 7.40 -8.60
CA PHE A 168 -2.85 7.04 -9.74
C PHE A 168 -3.59 8.25 -10.33
N GLU A 169 -4.24 9.06 -9.48
CA GLU A 169 -5.04 10.22 -9.87
C GLU A 169 -4.20 11.30 -10.56
N GLN A 170 -2.92 11.44 -10.20
CA GLN A 170 -1.98 12.36 -10.85
C GLN A 170 -1.21 11.72 -12.03
N GLU A 171 -1.41 10.43 -12.30
CA GLU A 171 -0.67 9.67 -13.32
C GLU A 171 0.85 9.85 -13.21
N LEU A 172 1.39 9.71 -11.99
CA LEU A 172 2.81 9.89 -11.74
C LEU A 172 3.63 8.75 -12.37
N VAL A 173 4.69 9.14 -13.08
CA VAL A 173 5.67 8.25 -13.70
C VAL A 173 7.06 8.84 -13.44
N SER A 174 7.69 8.43 -12.33
CA SER A 174 8.97 8.96 -11.86
C SER A 174 9.71 7.94 -10.97
N GLU A 175 10.95 8.26 -10.61
CA GLU A 175 11.72 7.56 -9.56
C GLU A 175 10.95 7.47 -8.24
N LYS A 176 10.45 8.62 -7.77
CA LYS A 176 9.78 8.75 -6.49
C LYS A 176 8.51 7.90 -6.48
N ALA A 177 7.76 7.89 -7.58
CA ALA A 177 6.58 7.05 -7.74
C ALA A 177 6.91 5.55 -7.65
N VAL A 178 8.01 5.11 -8.29
CA VAL A 178 8.50 3.72 -8.16
C VAL A 178 8.81 3.42 -6.70
N ILE A 179 9.72 4.18 -6.08
CA ILE A 179 10.20 3.93 -4.71
C ILE A 179 9.03 3.89 -3.70
N MET A 180 8.06 4.80 -3.82
CA MET A 180 6.87 4.81 -2.96
C MET A 180 6.05 3.53 -3.09
N VAL A 181 5.73 3.12 -4.32
CA VAL A 181 4.89 1.93 -4.54
C VAL A 181 5.64 0.66 -4.16
N GLU A 182 6.95 0.60 -4.38
CA GLU A 182 7.78 -0.50 -3.91
C GLU A 182 7.75 -0.62 -2.39
N ALA A 183 7.94 0.49 -1.65
CA ALA A 183 7.90 0.49 -0.20
C ALA A 183 6.53 0.03 0.35
N ILE A 184 5.44 0.52 -0.25
CA ILE A 184 4.08 0.10 0.11
C ILE A 184 3.84 -1.38 -0.20
N SER A 185 4.40 -1.88 -1.30
CA SER A 185 4.34 -3.31 -1.65
C SER A 185 5.07 -4.17 -0.62
N ARG A 186 6.30 -3.80 -0.25
CA ARG A 186 7.09 -4.51 0.77
C ARG A 186 6.38 -4.49 2.12
N PHE A 187 5.74 -3.38 2.49
CA PHE A 187 4.89 -3.30 3.68
C PHE A 187 3.76 -4.34 3.67
N HIS A 188 3.03 -4.48 2.56
CA HIS A 188 1.97 -5.48 2.47
C HIS A 188 2.52 -6.91 2.54
N ILE A 189 3.66 -7.20 1.91
CA ILE A 189 4.33 -8.51 1.97
C ILE A 189 4.78 -8.82 3.41
N TYR A 190 5.39 -7.85 4.10
CA TYR A 190 5.82 -7.95 5.49
C TYR A 190 4.63 -8.29 6.41
N CYS A 191 3.56 -7.49 6.33
CA CYS A 191 2.37 -7.66 7.16
C CYS A 191 1.70 -9.01 6.94
N ARG A 192 1.72 -9.52 5.69
CA ARG A 192 1.17 -10.83 5.34
C ARG A 192 1.72 -11.95 6.23
N TYR A 193 3.02 -11.93 6.53
CA TYR A 193 3.67 -12.93 7.38
C TYR A 193 3.63 -12.54 8.86
N LYS A 194 3.96 -11.30 9.20
CA LYS A 194 4.06 -10.87 10.61
C LYS A 194 2.72 -10.86 11.33
N LEU A 195 1.63 -10.55 10.61
CA LEU A 195 0.28 -10.50 11.15
C LEU A 195 -0.51 -11.79 10.93
N ARG A 196 0.14 -12.88 10.49
CA ARG A 196 -0.51 -14.16 10.17
C ARG A 196 -1.26 -14.79 11.34
N LYS A 197 -0.87 -14.46 12.58
CA LYS A 197 -1.45 -14.99 13.82
C LYS A 197 -2.69 -14.22 14.28
N LEU A 198 -2.96 -13.05 13.70
CA LEU A 198 -4.16 -12.27 14.01
C LEU A 198 -5.41 -12.92 13.43
N LYS A 199 -6.56 -12.66 14.06
CA LYS A 199 -7.85 -13.15 13.57
C LYS A 199 -8.26 -12.41 12.30
N ILE A 200 -9.10 -13.06 11.48
CA ILE A 200 -9.60 -12.45 10.23
C ILE A 200 -10.35 -11.11 10.46
N SER A 201 -11.00 -10.95 11.62
CA SER A 201 -11.66 -9.70 12.01
C SER A 201 -10.69 -8.55 12.29
N GLU A 202 -9.43 -8.86 12.57
CA GLU A 202 -8.37 -7.90 12.88
C GLU A 202 -7.47 -7.65 11.66
N PHE A 203 -7.18 -8.71 10.90
CA PHE A 203 -6.36 -8.68 9.70
C PHE A 203 -6.88 -9.69 8.67
N ASP A 204 -7.49 -9.17 7.60
CA ASP A 204 -7.91 -10.00 6.48
C ASP A 204 -6.76 -10.16 5.47
N GLN A 205 -6.16 -11.35 5.45
CA GLN A 205 -5.07 -11.69 4.53
C GLN A 205 -5.46 -11.53 3.06
N LYS A 206 -6.74 -11.76 2.68
CA LYS A 206 -7.19 -11.61 1.29
C LYS A 206 -7.24 -10.14 0.89
N LEU A 207 -7.72 -9.27 1.77
CA LEU A 207 -7.69 -7.82 1.53
C LEU A 207 -6.25 -7.28 1.46
N ASN A 208 -5.34 -7.84 2.28
CA ASN A 208 -3.92 -7.51 2.19
C ASN A 208 -3.30 -8.00 0.87
N ASP A 209 -3.59 -9.23 0.46
CA ASP A 209 -3.14 -9.81 -0.82
C ASP A 209 -3.65 -8.98 -2.01
N GLN A 210 -4.89 -8.47 -1.96
CA GLN A 210 -5.40 -7.53 -2.95
C GLN A 210 -4.54 -6.26 -3.03
N GLY A 211 -4.12 -5.72 -1.86
CA GLY A 211 -3.19 -4.60 -1.79
C GLY A 211 -1.88 -4.88 -2.52
N ILE A 212 -1.29 -6.08 -2.34
CA ILE A 212 -0.08 -6.50 -3.06
C ILE A 212 -0.32 -6.48 -4.58
N VAL A 213 -1.39 -7.10 -5.05
CA VAL A 213 -1.73 -7.18 -6.49
C VAL A 213 -1.94 -5.80 -7.10
N GLU A 214 -2.65 -4.91 -6.43
CA GLU A 214 -2.85 -3.53 -6.88
C GLU A 214 -1.54 -2.73 -6.97
N CYS A 215 -0.62 -2.94 -6.02
CA CYS A 215 0.69 -2.31 -6.08
C CYS A 215 1.51 -2.86 -7.25
N PHE A 216 1.52 -4.17 -7.47
CA PHE A 216 2.24 -4.77 -8.61
C PHE A 216 1.68 -4.30 -9.96
N GLY A 217 0.36 -4.15 -10.07
CA GLY A 217 -0.26 -3.55 -11.26
C GLY A 217 0.21 -2.12 -11.50
N SER A 218 0.33 -1.33 -10.43
CA SER A 218 0.85 0.05 -10.49
C SER A 218 2.32 0.09 -10.88
N LEU A 219 3.18 -0.76 -10.28
CA LEU A 219 4.60 -0.88 -10.62
C LEU A 219 4.79 -1.28 -12.08
N LYS A 220 4.04 -2.30 -12.56
CA LYS A 220 4.11 -2.74 -13.95
C LYS A 220 3.80 -1.61 -14.92
N ARG A 221 2.80 -0.77 -14.61
CA ARG A 221 2.49 0.43 -15.40
C ARG A 221 3.66 1.42 -15.38
N ILE A 222 4.15 1.78 -14.20
CA ILE A 222 5.21 2.79 -14.05
C ILE A 222 6.51 2.33 -14.72
N TYR A 223 6.96 1.08 -14.49
CA TYR A 223 8.15 0.52 -15.13
C TYR A 223 8.05 0.53 -16.66
N ARG A 224 6.89 0.13 -17.22
CA ARG A 224 6.65 0.20 -18.67
C ARG A 224 6.73 1.62 -19.22
N SER A 225 6.17 2.59 -18.50
CA SER A 225 6.18 4.00 -18.92
C SER A 225 7.57 4.64 -18.81
N LEU A 226 8.39 4.24 -17.83
CA LEU A 226 9.78 4.70 -17.70
C LEU A 226 10.69 4.07 -18.76
N GLY A 227 10.43 2.82 -19.16
CA GLY A 227 11.26 2.07 -20.09
C GLY A 227 12.68 1.82 -19.56
N ASN A 228 13.65 1.59 -20.45
CA ASN A 228 15.03 1.24 -20.08
C ASN A 228 15.91 2.47 -19.77
N LYS A 229 15.33 3.60 -19.35
CA LYS A 229 16.02 4.90 -19.34
C LYS A 229 17.07 5.04 -18.24
N THR A 230 17.03 4.24 -17.17
CA THR A 230 18.05 4.25 -16.11
C THR A 230 18.30 2.85 -15.54
N VAL A 231 19.54 2.58 -15.12
CA VAL A 231 19.99 1.27 -14.60
C VAL A 231 19.44 0.98 -13.20
N GLN A 232 19.12 2.00 -12.41
CA GLN A 232 18.79 1.84 -10.99
C GLN A 232 17.41 1.20 -10.75
N TYR A 233 16.37 1.53 -11.53
CA TYR A 233 15.06 0.87 -11.39
C TYR A 233 15.07 -0.59 -11.82
N GLN A 234 16.00 -0.98 -12.69
CA GLN A 234 16.10 -2.37 -13.18
C GLN A 234 16.45 -3.35 -12.06
N LEU A 235 17.13 -2.90 -10.99
CA LEU A 235 17.48 -3.75 -9.84
C LEU A 235 16.25 -4.09 -8.98
N ASN A 236 15.35 -3.13 -8.80
CA ASN A 236 14.14 -3.37 -8.01
C ASN A 236 13.01 -3.97 -8.88
N GLU A 237 12.92 -3.65 -10.17
CA GLU A 237 12.00 -4.35 -11.09
C GLU A 237 12.23 -5.86 -11.07
N ALA A 238 13.50 -6.27 -10.99
CA ALA A 238 13.89 -7.65 -10.77
C ALA A 238 13.32 -8.22 -9.44
N GLU A 239 13.55 -7.55 -8.31
CA GLU A 239 12.98 -7.94 -7.02
C GLU A 239 11.45 -8.15 -7.08
N PHE A 240 10.71 -7.19 -7.66
CA PHE A 240 9.26 -7.26 -7.78
C PHE A 240 8.76 -8.30 -8.79
N MET A 241 9.55 -8.59 -9.82
CA MET A 241 9.31 -9.74 -10.69
C MET A 241 9.38 -11.05 -9.90
N SER A 242 10.41 -11.23 -9.04
CA SER A 242 10.50 -12.41 -8.17
C SER A 242 9.25 -12.55 -7.31
N TYR A 243 8.82 -11.46 -6.67
CA TYR A 243 7.61 -11.45 -5.85
C TYR A 243 6.34 -11.80 -6.64
N SER A 244 6.18 -11.24 -7.84
CA SER A 244 5.03 -11.54 -8.70
C SER A 244 4.98 -13.02 -9.08
N LEU A 245 6.12 -13.63 -9.38
CA LEU A 245 6.21 -15.06 -9.72
C LEU A 245 5.90 -15.95 -8.51
N LEU A 246 6.47 -15.63 -7.34
CA LEU A 246 6.23 -16.39 -6.11
C LEU A 246 4.77 -16.27 -5.65
N LEU A 247 4.11 -15.13 -5.84
CA LEU A 247 2.69 -14.95 -5.52
C LEU A 247 1.77 -15.85 -6.39
N GLN A 248 2.25 -16.23 -7.57
CA GLN A 248 1.51 -17.06 -8.55
C GLN A 248 2.00 -18.52 -8.57
N LEU A 249 2.78 -18.96 -7.59
CA LEU A 249 3.46 -20.26 -7.62
C LEU A 249 2.49 -21.45 -7.81
N SER A 250 1.28 -21.36 -7.27
CA SER A 250 0.23 -22.37 -7.45
C SER A 250 -0.48 -22.35 -8.81
N ASN A 251 -0.21 -21.36 -9.66
CA ASN A 251 -0.79 -21.20 -10.99
C ASN A 251 0.32 -21.04 -12.04
N ILE A 252 1.02 -22.15 -12.31
CA ILE A 252 2.08 -22.21 -13.33
C ILE A 252 1.62 -21.71 -14.72
N PRO A 253 0.40 -22.01 -15.21
CA PRO A 253 -0.08 -21.44 -16.46
C PRO A 253 -0.09 -19.90 -16.47
N ALA A 254 -0.50 -19.25 -15.37
CA ALA A 254 -0.47 -17.79 -15.27
C ALA A 254 0.95 -17.23 -15.30
N ILE A 255 1.91 -17.91 -14.66
CA ILE A 255 3.33 -17.55 -14.74
C ILE A 255 3.81 -17.58 -16.21
N LEU A 256 3.53 -18.66 -16.94
CA LEU A 256 3.93 -18.79 -18.34
C LEU A 256 3.27 -17.72 -19.22
N GLN A 257 1.99 -17.46 -19.01
CA GLN A 257 1.25 -16.41 -19.72
C GLN A 257 1.84 -15.02 -19.46
N SER A 258 2.32 -14.76 -18.24
CA SER A 258 2.92 -13.47 -17.87
C SER A 258 4.16 -13.15 -18.72
N PHE A 259 4.98 -14.17 -19.04
CA PHE A 259 6.14 -14.04 -19.92
C PHE A 259 5.74 -13.84 -21.38
N SER A 260 4.61 -14.40 -21.83
CA SER A 260 4.09 -14.15 -23.18
C SER A 260 3.52 -12.73 -23.33
N ILE A 261 2.85 -12.21 -22.31
CA ILE A 261 2.26 -10.86 -22.30
C ILE A 261 3.34 -9.77 -22.25
N ASP A 262 4.48 -10.06 -21.62
CA ASP A 262 5.57 -9.10 -21.45
C ASP A 262 6.93 -9.79 -21.64
N PRO A 263 7.30 -10.16 -22.88
CA PRO A 263 8.56 -10.85 -23.14
C PRO A 263 9.79 -10.04 -22.69
N ASP A 264 9.69 -8.71 -22.81
CA ASP A 264 10.72 -7.78 -22.39
C ASP A 264 10.86 -7.69 -20.87
N SER A 265 9.91 -8.21 -20.09
CA SER A 265 10.10 -8.33 -18.65
C SER A 265 11.32 -9.19 -18.33
N LEU A 266 11.57 -10.25 -19.09
CA LEU A 266 12.76 -11.09 -18.90
C LEU A 266 14.05 -10.35 -19.24
N THR A 267 14.03 -9.44 -20.22
CA THR A 267 15.19 -8.64 -20.61
C THR A 267 15.46 -7.52 -19.62
N ARG A 268 14.42 -6.83 -19.14
CA ARG A 268 14.51 -5.85 -18.05
C ARG A 268 14.92 -6.51 -16.73
N GLY A 269 14.44 -7.73 -16.51
CA GLY A 269 14.82 -8.59 -15.40
C GLY A 269 16.19 -9.26 -15.56
N LYS A 270 16.98 -9.05 -16.63
CA LYS A 270 18.34 -9.62 -16.76
C LYS A 270 19.30 -9.17 -15.66
N SER A 271 18.98 -8.08 -14.95
CA SER A 271 19.67 -7.68 -13.71
C SER A 271 19.47 -8.67 -12.55
N LEU A 272 18.47 -9.55 -12.64
CA LEU A 272 18.16 -10.57 -11.65
C LEU A 272 19.10 -11.77 -11.82
N LYS A 273 20.31 -11.68 -11.24
CA LYS A 273 21.29 -12.78 -11.18
C LYS A 273 20.69 -14.10 -10.64
N LYS A 274 19.60 -14.02 -9.86
CA LYS A 274 18.86 -15.16 -9.31
C LYS A 274 17.79 -15.75 -10.25
N LEU A 275 17.49 -15.17 -11.42
CA LEU A 275 16.36 -15.62 -12.26
C LEU A 275 16.47 -17.09 -12.69
N PRO A 276 17.65 -17.59 -13.13
CA PRO A 276 17.80 -19.01 -13.40
C PRO A 276 17.51 -19.90 -12.18
N GLN A 277 17.85 -19.44 -10.97
CA GLN A 277 17.58 -20.17 -9.74
C GLN A 277 16.09 -20.16 -9.40
N LEU A 278 15.42 -19.03 -9.60
CA LEU A 278 13.97 -18.92 -9.42
C LEU A 278 13.20 -19.79 -10.42
N LEU A 279 13.62 -19.83 -11.69
CA LEU A 279 13.01 -20.71 -12.69
C LEU A 279 13.24 -22.20 -12.35
N LYS A 280 14.42 -22.56 -11.83
CA LYS A 280 14.67 -23.91 -11.29
C LYS A 280 13.75 -24.23 -10.12
N PHE A 281 13.51 -23.28 -9.21
CA PHE A 281 12.56 -23.43 -8.12
C PHE A 281 11.13 -23.64 -8.62
N ILE A 282 10.67 -22.83 -9.58
CA ILE A 282 9.34 -22.98 -10.19
C ILE A 282 9.21 -24.34 -10.89
N SER A 283 10.26 -24.80 -11.57
CA SER A 283 10.31 -26.14 -12.17
C SER A 283 10.28 -27.25 -11.10
N ALA A 284 11.00 -27.09 -10.00
CA ALA A 284 10.97 -28.03 -8.87
C ALA A 284 9.56 -28.11 -8.25
N TYR A 285 8.88 -26.97 -8.11
CA TYR A 285 7.49 -26.89 -7.67
C TYR A 285 6.55 -27.64 -8.62
N ALA A 286 6.64 -27.38 -9.93
CA ALA A 286 5.82 -28.05 -10.94
C ALA A 286 6.01 -29.58 -10.96
N ASN A 287 7.23 -30.05 -10.65
CA ASN A 287 7.59 -31.46 -10.59
C ASN A 287 7.46 -32.08 -9.18
N GLN A 288 6.91 -31.35 -8.21
CA GLN A 288 6.76 -31.80 -6.81
C GLN A 288 8.07 -32.28 -6.16
N ASN A 289 9.21 -31.70 -6.55
CA ASN A 289 10.52 -32.02 -5.96
C ASN A 289 10.70 -31.27 -4.64
N TYR A 290 10.10 -31.80 -3.57
CA TYR A 290 10.06 -31.17 -2.25
C TYR A 290 11.46 -30.88 -1.69
N VAL A 291 12.46 -31.73 -1.94
CA VAL A 291 13.84 -31.51 -1.45
C VAL A 291 14.39 -30.20 -2.03
N LEU A 292 14.36 -30.04 -3.36
CA LEU A 292 14.83 -28.82 -4.02
C LEU A 292 14.00 -27.58 -3.64
N ILE A 293 12.69 -27.76 -3.42
CA ILE A 293 11.81 -26.68 -2.97
C ILE A 293 12.26 -26.19 -1.60
N PHE A 294 12.37 -27.08 -0.60
CA PHE A 294 12.71 -26.72 0.76
C PHE A 294 14.14 -26.19 0.91
N ASP A 295 15.10 -26.73 0.15
CA ASP A 295 16.47 -26.20 0.14
C ASP A 295 16.52 -24.80 -0.48
N TYR A 296 15.78 -24.54 -1.56
CA TYR A 296 15.68 -23.20 -2.12
C TYR A 296 15.04 -22.21 -1.14
N LEU A 297 13.93 -22.61 -0.51
CA LEU A 297 13.22 -21.81 0.50
C LEU A 297 14.10 -21.50 1.72
N LYS A 298 14.98 -22.42 2.14
CA LYS A 298 15.88 -22.18 3.27
C LYS A 298 17.08 -21.33 2.88
N ASP A 299 17.69 -21.58 1.73
CA ASP A 299 19.04 -21.06 1.46
C ASP A 299 19.09 -19.88 0.48
N LYS A 300 18.11 -19.75 -0.42
CA LYS A 300 18.21 -18.82 -1.57
C LYS A 300 17.25 -17.63 -1.49
N THR A 301 16.17 -17.78 -0.74
CA THR A 301 15.14 -16.75 -0.54
C THR A 301 15.60 -15.67 0.44
N THR A 302 15.21 -14.44 0.12
CA THR A 302 15.21 -13.31 1.04
C THR A 302 14.04 -13.42 2.03
N PHE A 303 14.04 -12.58 3.05
CA PHE A 303 12.95 -12.50 4.03
C PHE A 303 11.57 -12.27 3.39
N LEU A 304 11.46 -11.27 2.50
CA LEU A 304 10.18 -10.93 1.85
C LEU A 304 9.72 -12.02 0.85
N GLU A 305 10.64 -12.67 0.14
CA GLU A 305 10.32 -13.85 -0.68
C GLU A 305 9.73 -14.97 0.20
N MET A 306 10.30 -15.21 1.38
CA MET A 306 9.74 -16.17 2.33
C MET A 306 8.39 -15.76 2.92
N CYS A 307 8.18 -14.48 3.18
CA CYS A 307 6.89 -13.98 3.65
C CYS A 307 5.75 -14.31 2.65
N LEU A 308 6.05 -14.25 1.34
CA LEU A 308 5.14 -14.70 0.29
C LEU A 308 4.99 -16.23 0.28
N CYS A 309 6.12 -16.95 0.28
CA CYS A 309 6.13 -18.41 0.17
C CYS A 309 5.52 -19.13 1.37
N HIS A 310 5.46 -18.49 2.55
CA HIS A 310 4.89 -19.06 3.77
C HIS A 310 3.48 -19.64 3.56
N ARG A 311 2.68 -19.05 2.66
CA ARG A 311 1.33 -19.54 2.33
C ARG A 311 1.29 -20.95 1.75
N TYR A 312 2.39 -21.41 1.16
CA TYR A 312 2.47 -22.71 0.50
C TYR A 312 3.07 -23.79 1.41
N LEU A 313 3.76 -23.42 2.50
CA LEU A 313 4.55 -24.35 3.31
C LEU A 313 3.72 -25.53 3.82
N HIS A 314 2.53 -25.27 4.36
CA HIS A 314 1.67 -26.35 4.87
C HIS A 314 1.26 -27.34 3.76
N SER A 315 0.80 -26.84 2.61
CA SER A 315 0.43 -27.70 1.47
C SER A 315 1.65 -28.48 0.96
N LEU A 316 2.79 -27.80 0.78
CA LEU A 316 4.03 -28.42 0.32
C LEU A 316 4.50 -29.55 1.26
N ARG A 317 4.39 -29.35 2.57
CA ARG A 317 4.71 -30.36 3.57
C ARG A 317 3.79 -31.58 3.48
N LYS A 318 2.48 -31.35 3.31
CA LYS A 318 1.50 -32.43 3.10
C LYS A 318 1.74 -33.20 1.80
N ASP A 319 1.99 -32.49 0.71
CA ASP A 319 2.27 -33.10 -0.59
C ASP A 319 3.55 -33.94 -0.53
N ALA A 320 4.60 -33.42 0.12
CA ALA A 320 5.84 -34.14 0.35
C ALA A 320 5.62 -35.42 1.17
N LEU A 321 4.88 -35.35 2.27
CA LEU A 321 4.56 -36.52 3.10
C LEU A 321 3.71 -37.55 2.37
N SER A 322 2.79 -37.11 1.50
CA SER A 322 2.03 -38.01 0.62
C SER A 322 2.93 -38.76 -0.37
N ILE A 323 3.94 -38.10 -0.92
CA ILE A 323 4.95 -38.74 -1.79
C ILE A 323 5.80 -39.74 -0.98
N ILE A 324 6.27 -39.34 0.20
CA ILE A 324 7.07 -40.18 1.10
C ILE A 324 6.28 -41.43 1.52
N ALA A 325 5.01 -41.28 1.87
CA ALA A 325 4.12 -42.40 2.24
C ALA A 325 4.01 -43.44 1.13
N LYS A 326 3.97 -43.01 -0.14
CA LYS A 326 3.89 -43.90 -1.30
C LYS A 326 5.22 -44.61 -1.57
N ALA A 327 6.35 -43.92 -1.38
CA ALA A 327 7.68 -44.46 -1.65
C ALA A 327 8.17 -45.41 -0.55
N TYR A 328 7.89 -45.11 0.72
CA TYR A 328 8.42 -45.83 1.89
C TYR A 328 7.35 -46.67 2.60
N LYS A 329 6.49 -47.35 1.83
CA LYS A 329 5.40 -48.18 2.38
C LYS A 329 5.92 -49.22 3.37
N GLY A 330 5.41 -49.18 4.60
CA GLY A 330 5.73 -50.15 5.65
C GLY A 330 7.05 -49.90 6.38
N THR A 331 7.87 -48.94 5.93
CA THR A 331 9.15 -48.57 6.53
C THR A 331 8.95 -47.60 7.70
N LYS A 332 9.77 -47.74 8.74
CA LYS A 332 9.87 -46.75 9.82
C LYS A 332 10.85 -45.65 9.40
N LEU A 333 10.42 -44.40 9.46
CA LEU A 333 11.23 -43.22 9.14
C LEU A 333 11.54 -42.46 10.42
N GLU A 334 12.74 -41.92 10.55
CA GLU A 334 13.10 -41.10 11.71
C GLU A 334 12.47 -39.70 11.63
N LEU A 335 11.92 -39.22 12.75
CA LEU A 335 11.25 -37.92 12.79
C LEU A 335 12.22 -36.76 12.50
N ASN A 336 13.45 -36.84 13.00
CA ASN A 336 14.47 -35.80 12.77
C ASN A 336 14.82 -35.65 11.29
N PHE A 337 14.99 -36.78 10.57
CA PHE A 337 15.23 -36.78 9.13
C PHE A 337 14.11 -36.07 8.35
N ILE A 338 12.85 -36.28 8.76
CA ILE A 338 11.69 -35.62 8.15
C ILE A 338 11.68 -34.11 8.49
N GLY A 339 12.02 -33.75 9.73
CA GLY A 339 12.19 -32.36 10.14
C GLY A 339 13.25 -31.63 9.31
N GLU A 340 14.40 -32.25 9.08
CA GLU A 340 15.51 -31.69 8.29
C GLU A 340 15.15 -31.46 6.82
N ILE A 341 14.42 -32.40 6.21
CA ILE A 341 14.01 -32.29 4.80
C ILE A 341 12.90 -31.27 4.62
N LEU A 342 11.90 -31.26 5.51
CA LEU A 342 10.72 -30.40 5.40
C LEU A 342 10.88 -29.04 6.13
N LYS A 343 12.09 -28.79 6.65
CA LYS A 343 12.47 -27.59 7.42
C LYS A 343 11.47 -27.30 8.54
N VAL A 344 11.23 -28.30 9.39
CA VAL A 344 10.40 -28.18 10.59
C VAL A 344 11.31 -28.37 11.79
N ASP A 345 11.49 -27.31 12.59
CA ASP A 345 12.49 -27.29 13.66
C ASP A 345 12.02 -28.02 14.92
N LYS A 346 10.72 -27.92 15.26
CA LYS A 346 10.17 -28.44 16.51
C LYS A 346 9.63 -29.85 16.33
N LEU A 347 10.12 -30.79 17.15
CA LEU A 347 9.66 -32.18 17.13
C LEU A 347 8.14 -32.31 17.32
N CYS A 348 7.54 -31.48 18.17
CA CYS A 348 6.09 -31.47 18.37
C CYS A 348 5.32 -31.11 17.08
N ASP A 349 5.87 -30.24 16.25
CA ASP A 349 5.23 -29.83 15.00
C ASP A 349 5.43 -30.86 13.90
N ILE A 350 6.58 -31.55 13.89
CA ILE A 350 6.81 -32.73 13.03
C ILE A 350 5.77 -33.82 13.33
N ILE A 351 5.57 -34.14 14.62
CA ILE A 351 4.60 -35.16 15.04
C ILE A 351 3.18 -34.79 14.60
N LYS A 352 2.74 -33.55 14.86
CA LYS A 352 1.42 -33.07 14.42
C LYS A 352 1.25 -33.22 12.91
N LEU A 353 2.23 -32.71 12.13
CA LEU A 353 2.20 -32.76 10.67
C LEU A 353 2.16 -34.20 10.14
N ALA A 354 2.92 -35.11 10.76
CA ALA A 354 2.95 -36.52 10.43
C ALA A 354 1.59 -37.19 10.68
N GLU A 355 0.98 -36.96 11.85
CA GLU A 355 -0.34 -37.51 12.21
C GLU A 355 -1.46 -37.01 11.29
N GLU A 356 -1.42 -35.73 10.93
CA GLU A 356 -2.36 -35.15 9.96
C GLU A 356 -2.19 -35.77 8.56
N SER A 357 -0.97 -36.15 8.20
CA SER A 357 -0.64 -36.74 6.90
C SER A 357 -0.76 -38.27 6.87
N GLY A 358 -1.36 -38.89 7.90
CA GLY A 358 -1.66 -40.33 7.90
C GLY A 358 -0.56 -41.24 8.45
N PHE A 359 0.36 -40.68 9.24
CA PHE A 359 1.43 -41.43 9.90
C PHE A 359 1.18 -41.60 11.40
N GLN A 360 1.53 -42.76 11.92
CA GLN A 360 1.60 -43.01 13.35
C GLN A 360 3.03 -42.79 13.85
N CYS A 361 3.18 -41.91 14.84
CA CYS A 361 4.46 -41.64 15.50
C CYS A 361 4.63 -42.56 16.73
N ILE A 362 5.74 -43.29 16.80
CA ILE A 362 6.11 -44.18 17.91
C ILE A 362 7.57 -43.92 18.28
N GLY A 363 7.80 -43.35 19.46
CA GLY A 363 9.15 -42.93 19.87
C GLY A 363 9.70 -41.86 18.93
N ASN A 364 10.90 -42.09 18.38
CA ASN A 364 11.56 -41.18 17.43
C ASN A 364 11.30 -41.54 15.95
N SER A 365 10.28 -42.35 15.67
CA SER A 365 9.98 -42.81 14.31
C SER A 365 8.52 -42.65 13.95
N MET A 366 8.26 -42.50 12.65
CA MET A 366 6.92 -42.50 12.07
C MET A 366 6.75 -43.64 11.08
N LYS A 367 5.53 -44.19 10.99
CA LYS A 367 5.14 -45.21 10.04
C LYS A 367 3.80 -44.86 9.43
N HIS A 368 3.66 -44.96 8.11
CA HIS A 368 2.41 -44.66 7.44
C HIS A 368 1.34 -45.71 7.77
N THR A 369 0.16 -45.26 8.20
CA THR A 369 -0.97 -46.11 8.63
C THR A 369 -2.28 -45.79 7.90
N ALA A 370 -2.26 -44.90 6.90
CA ALA A 370 -3.41 -44.46 6.09
C ALA A 370 -4.55 -43.76 6.84
N TYR A 371 -4.52 -43.69 8.17
CA TYR A 371 -5.47 -42.96 8.99
C TYR A 371 -4.97 -41.54 9.27
N SER A 372 -5.62 -40.52 8.70
CA SER A 372 -5.34 -39.10 8.98
C SER A 372 -6.23 -38.56 10.08
N LYS A 373 -5.67 -37.74 10.97
CA LYS A 373 -6.45 -36.90 11.89
C LYS A 373 -6.52 -35.49 11.34
N GLU A 374 -7.71 -35.02 10.98
CA GLU A 374 -7.90 -33.62 10.66
C GLU A 374 -7.58 -32.76 11.89
N SER A 375 -6.61 -31.87 11.73
CA SER A 375 -6.22 -30.95 12.78
C SER A 375 -5.78 -29.63 12.15
N ASN A 376 -6.21 -28.51 12.73
CA ASN A 376 -5.79 -27.19 12.27
C ASN A 376 -4.39 -26.91 12.83
N ILE A 377 -3.36 -27.46 12.20
CA ILE A 377 -1.99 -27.39 12.70
C ILE A 377 -1.33 -26.09 12.24
N GLN A 378 -0.90 -25.32 13.23
CA GLN A 378 0.00 -24.20 13.03
C GLN A 378 1.42 -24.65 13.37
N ILE A 379 2.28 -24.71 12.35
CA ILE A 379 3.72 -24.96 12.52
C ILE A 379 4.39 -23.61 12.78
N GLU A 380 5.24 -23.56 13.80
CA GLU A 380 6.01 -22.36 14.10
C GLU A 380 7.27 -22.33 13.23
N ASP A 381 7.23 -21.56 12.14
CA ASP A 381 8.31 -21.37 11.18
C ASP A 381 9.29 -20.25 11.61
N ASP A 382 9.78 -20.32 12.86
CA ASP A 382 10.59 -19.27 13.51
C ASP A 382 11.88 -18.93 12.72
N TRP A 383 12.40 -19.89 11.95
CA TRP A 383 13.55 -19.67 11.06
C TRP A 383 13.31 -18.67 9.94
N ILE A 384 12.06 -18.34 9.59
CA ILE A 384 11.78 -17.29 8.61
C ILE A 384 12.19 -15.93 9.19
N ASP A 385 11.97 -15.72 10.48
CA ASP A 385 12.33 -14.47 11.16
C ASP A 385 13.85 -14.26 11.18
N THR A 386 14.66 -15.33 11.19
CA THR A 386 16.12 -15.22 11.11
C THR A 386 16.64 -14.75 9.76
N LYS A 387 15.78 -14.70 8.72
CA LYS A 387 16.14 -14.13 7.40
C LYS A 387 15.98 -12.61 7.36
N GLN A 388 15.30 -12.03 8.34
CA GLN A 388 15.05 -10.60 8.37
C GLN A 388 16.37 -9.85 8.59
N ASP A 389 16.75 -9.02 7.62
CA ASP A 389 17.94 -8.19 7.69
C ASP A 389 17.53 -6.74 8.02
N GLY A 390 17.73 -6.34 9.27
CA GLY A 390 17.35 -5.03 9.79
C GLY A 390 15.93 -4.95 10.37
N ASP A 391 15.57 -3.74 10.82
CA ASP A 391 14.26 -3.47 11.39
C ASP A 391 13.16 -3.36 10.30
N PHE A 392 11.92 -3.13 10.73
CA PHE A 392 10.79 -2.94 9.81
C PHE A 392 11.09 -1.89 8.72
N SER A 393 11.67 -0.76 9.10
CA SER A 393 11.92 0.35 8.18
C SER A 393 12.97 -0.02 7.15
N ALA A 394 14.05 -0.69 7.55
CA ALA A 394 15.09 -1.19 6.65
C ALA A 394 14.52 -2.19 5.63
N VAL A 395 13.64 -3.08 6.07
CA VAL A 395 13.00 -4.09 5.22
C VAL A 395 12.08 -3.46 4.17
N VAL A 396 11.22 -2.51 4.56
CA VAL A 396 10.20 -1.97 3.64
C VAL A 396 10.71 -0.84 2.77
N LEU A 397 11.60 0.02 3.27
CA LEU A 397 12.18 1.10 2.48
C LEU A 397 13.19 0.57 1.45
N GLY A 398 13.91 -0.50 1.80
CA GLY A 398 14.99 -1.03 0.97
C GLY A 398 16.17 -0.06 0.88
N LYS A 399 17.19 -0.42 0.08
CA LYS A 399 18.46 0.31 0.03
C LYS A 399 18.41 1.66 -0.71
N ASN A 400 17.35 1.92 -1.45
CA ASN A 400 17.26 3.07 -2.38
C ASN A 400 16.42 4.22 -1.83
N PHE A 401 15.83 4.08 -0.64
CA PHE A 401 15.04 5.14 -0.05
C PHE A 401 15.95 6.12 0.67
N ILE A 402 16.53 7.06 -0.09
CA ILE A 402 17.32 8.16 0.43
C ILE A 402 16.41 9.38 0.53
N VAL A 403 16.37 10.00 1.71
CA VAL A 403 15.61 11.22 1.95
C VAL A 403 16.59 12.39 2.00
N GLU A 404 16.27 13.43 1.25
CA GLU A 404 16.82 14.76 1.51
C GLU A 404 16.11 15.31 2.76
N ASP A 405 16.87 15.70 3.78
CA ASP A 405 16.31 16.27 5.01
C ASP A 405 15.33 17.42 4.68
N GLY A 406 14.19 17.49 5.40
CA GLY A 406 13.38 18.72 5.43
C GLY A 406 11.93 18.68 4.94
N TYR A 407 11.21 17.55 5.01
CA TYR A 407 9.75 17.58 4.78
C TYR A 407 9.01 18.32 5.90
N ASP A 408 8.60 19.55 5.63
CA ASP A 408 7.84 20.37 6.58
C ASP A 408 6.33 20.06 6.56
N ASN A 409 5.90 19.16 7.45
CA ASN A 409 4.49 18.85 7.65
C ASN A 409 3.75 19.86 8.56
N LYS A 410 4.35 21.01 8.93
CA LYS A 410 3.74 22.01 9.83
C LYS A 410 2.90 23.05 9.12
N LYS A 411 3.01 23.19 7.79
CA LYS A 411 2.35 24.26 7.04
C LYS A 411 0.85 24.27 7.35
N SER A 412 0.34 25.44 7.73
CA SER A 412 -1.08 25.69 7.95
C SER A 412 -1.46 27.03 7.36
N THR A 413 -2.66 27.09 6.79
CA THR A 413 -3.32 28.31 6.31
C THR A 413 -3.92 29.15 7.43
N PHE A 414 -3.65 28.82 8.69
CA PHE A 414 -4.03 29.64 9.84
C PHE A 414 -2.82 29.95 10.71
N THR A 415 -2.69 31.19 11.14
CA THR A 415 -1.70 31.59 12.15
C THR A 415 -2.03 30.96 13.51
N SER A 416 -1.08 31.04 14.45
CA SER A 416 -1.32 30.70 15.86
C SER A 416 -2.45 31.54 16.48
N ALA A 417 -2.71 32.75 15.96
CA ALA A 417 -3.82 33.61 16.37
C ALA A 417 -5.17 33.25 15.70
N GLY A 418 -5.20 32.23 14.83
CA GLY A 418 -6.40 31.83 14.10
C GLY A 418 -6.73 32.69 12.89
N THR A 419 -5.81 33.55 12.45
CA THR A 419 -5.98 34.37 11.24
C THR A 419 -5.76 33.53 9.99
N TYR A 420 -6.72 33.51 9.06
CA TYR A 420 -6.59 32.84 7.78
C TYR A 420 -5.57 33.56 6.89
N ILE A 421 -4.58 32.81 6.41
CA ILE A 421 -3.60 33.22 5.42
C ILE A 421 -3.78 32.32 4.21
N GLN A 422 -4.02 32.94 3.06
CA GLN A 422 -4.16 32.20 1.82
C GLN A 422 -2.85 31.49 1.44
N ASP A 423 -2.95 30.23 1.04
CA ASP A 423 -1.79 29.45 0.58
C ASP A 423 -1.29 30.02 -0.75
N GLU A 424 0.02 30.29 -0.80
CA GLU A 424 0.72 30.80 -1.99
C GLU A 424 0.50 29.91 -3.22
N GLU A 425 0.43 28.59 -3.06
CA GLU A 425 0.20 27.66 -4.18
C GLU A 425 -1.24 27.75 -4.70
N ILE A 426 -2.20 28.04 -3.82
CA ILE A 426 -3.58 28.31 -4.23
C ILE A 426 -3.66 29.65 -4.95
N GLU A 427 -2.92 30.67 -4.50
CA GLU A 427 -2.87 31.97 -5.18
C GLU A 427 -2.26 31.85 -6.59
N LYS A 428 -1.14 31.13 -6.74
CA LYS A 428 -0.54 30.80 -8.05
C LYS A 428 -1.56 30.10 -8.94
N TYR A 429 -2.24 29.09 -8.42
CA TYR A 429 -3.28 28.37 -9.15
C TYR A 429 -4.43 29.31 -9.60
N LEU A 430 -4.91 30.19 -8.72
CA LEU A 430 -5.96 31.16 -9.05
C LEU A 430 -5.53 32.24 -10.05
N ASN A 431 -4.23 32.53 -10.14
CA ASN A 431 -3.69 33.43 -11.16
C ASN A 431 -3.62 32.75 -12.54
N CYS A 432 -3.49 31.43 -12.58
CA CYS A 432 -3.62 30.62 -13.79
C CYS A 432 -5.08 30.42 -14.22
N LEU A 433 -6.05 30.64 -13.30
CA LEU A 433 -7.50 30.65 -13.56
C LEU A 433 -7.97 32.04 -14.02
#